data_AF-A0A0A7LLT1-F1
#
_entry.id   AF-A0A0A7LLT1-F1
#
_cell.length_a   1.000
_cell.length_b   1.000
_cell.length_c   1.000
_cell.angle_alpha   90.00
_cell.angle_beta   90.00
_cell.angle_gamma   90.00
#
_symmetry.space_group_name_H-M   'P 1'
#
loop_
_entity.id
_entity.type
_entity.pdbx_description
1 polymer ?
#
loop_
_entity_poly.entity_id
_entity_poly.type
_entity_poly.pdbx_seq_one_letter_code
_entity_poly.pdbx_strand_id
1 'polypeptide(L)'
;MKKILPLALFLLMAGLDACNRTPAPIDPASPAAAKAQISVLQDTVEARWTEMITSDNAKHSATRQIIRELQDQPGTDRTQLQQLLKANNRLKGLRYNQQTMQESARIDAYDAAQDSVLRAVYTVALPEAGQKSELVRNLTEGIQQSDAEVVAFRVRYDKAAQRFNDYLQLHQAELSELGGKYAKLKPLPLFTIQQ
;
A
#
# COMPACT_ATOMS: atom_id res chain seq x y z
N MET A 1 67.55 -25.05 -48.14
CA MET A 1 68.63 -24.42 -47.35
C MET A 1 68.01 -23.53 -46.27
N LYS A 2 68.60 -23.55 -45.08
CA LYS A 2 68.18 -22.94 -43.80
C LYS A 2 67.89 -21.42 -43.83
N LYS A 3 67.03 -20.97 -42.91
CA LYS A 3 67.20 -19.90 -41.87
C LYS A 3 65.84 -19.69 -41.15
N ILE A 4 65.57 -20.25 -39.97
CA ILE A 4 65.76 -19.74 -38.58
C ILE A 4 65.08 -18.37 -38.28
N LEU A 5 64.12 -18.41 -37.31
CA LEU A 5 63.35 -17.39 -36.52
C LEU A 5 64.19 -16.20 -35.98
N PRO A 6 63.65 -15.16 -35.24
CA PRO A 6 62.27 -14.80 -34.85
C PRO A 6 61.91 -13.28 -34.92
N LEU A 7 60.64 -12.90 -34.80
CA LEU A 7 60.28 -11.58 -34.23
C LEU A 7 58.90 -11.61 -33.57
N ALA A 8 58.92 -11.56 -32.24
CA ALA A 8 57.79 -11.23 -31.41
C ALA A 8 57.40 -9.75 -31.61
N LEU A 9 56.20 -9.39 -31.16
CA LEU A 9 55.73 -8.02 -30.90
C LEU A 9 55.03 -7.29 -32.06
N PHE A 10 53.74 -7.58 -32.22
CA PHE A 10 52.72 -6.57 -32.52
C PHE A 10 51.49 -6.93 -31.66
N LEU A 11 51.46 -6.46 -30.41
CA LEU A 11 50.69 -5.28 -29.98
C LEU A 11 49.20 -5.40 -30.39
N LEU A 12 48.33 -5.94 -29.52
CA LEU A 12 47.67 -5.20 -28.43
C LEU A 12 47.13 -3.83 -28.91
N MET A 13 46.02 -3.84 -29.66
CA MET A 13 45.12 -2.69 -29.85
C MET A 13 43.70 -3.19 -30.19
N ALA A 14 43.13 -4.00 -29.31
CA ALA A 14 41.69 -4.33 -29.32
C ALA A 14 41.17 -4.17 -27.90
N GLY A 15 41.16 -2.93 -27.43
CA GLY A 15 40.63 -2.55 -26.13
C GLY A 15 40.64 -1.04 -25.99
N LEU A 16 39.57 -0.51 -25.40
CA LEU A 16 39.37 0.88 -24.95
C LEU A 16 38.64 1.84 -25.91
N ASP A 17 37.55 1.41 -26.55
CA ASP A 17 36.35 2.28 -26.65
C ASP A 17 35.48 2.11 -25.39
N ALA A 18 36.10 2.27 -24.22
CA ALA A 18 35.35 2.52 -23.00
C ALA A 18 34.93 3.99 -23.05
N CYS A 19 33.74 4.23 -23.61
CA CYS A 19 33.10 5.54 -23.66
C CYS A 19 33.22 6.26 -22.31
N ASN A 20 34.08 7.27 -22.25
CA ASN A 20 34.14 8.25 -21.16
C ASN A 20 32.93 9.19 -21.28
N ARG A 21 31.71 8.65 -21.18
CA ARG A 21 30.47 9.43 -21.08
C ARG A 21 30.22 9.69 -19.60
N THR A 22 30.89 10.70 -19.06
CA THR A 22 30.40 11.34 -17.84
C THR A 22 28.98 11.83 -18.15
N PRO A 23 27.92 11.34 -17.47
CA PRO A 23 26.58 11.82 -17.71
C PRO A 23 26.57 13.34 -17.50
N ALA A 24 25.97 14.08 -18.44
CA ALA A 24 25.79 15.51 -18.25
C ALA A 24 25.03 15.75 -16.94
N PRO A 25 25.38 16.79 -16.16
CA PRO A 25 24.64 17.14 -14.96
C PRO A 25 23.17 17.32 -15.33
N ILE A 26 22.29 16.52 -14.72
CA ILE A 26 20.85 16.68 -14.88
C ILE A 26 20.46 17.91 -14.08
N ASP A 27 19.88 18.91 -14.75
CA ASP A 27 19.23 20.01 -14.07
C ASP A 27 18.05 19.44 -13.25
N PRO A 28 18.08 19.55 -11.90
CA PRO A 28 17.00 19.04 -11.05
C PRO A 28 15.66 19.76 -11.30
N ALA A 29 15.67 20.94 -11.94
CA ALA A 29 14.49 21.67 -12.37
C ALA A 29 14.08 21.38 -13.83
N SER A 30 14.69 20.38 -14.48
CA SER A 30 14.27 20.00 -15.84
C SER A 30 12.94 19.24 -15.85
N PRO A 31 12.15 19.33 -16.94
CA PRO A 31 10.97 18.48 -17.13
C PRO A 31 11.27 16.98 -16.99
N ALA A 32 12.46 16.52 -17.40
CA ALA A 32 12.86 15.13 -17.26
C ALA A 32 13.08 14.72 -15.79
N ALA A 33 13.73 15.57 -14.99
CA ALA A 33 13.89 15.36 -13.56
C ALA A 33 12.52 15.37 -12.84
N ALA A 34 11.66 16.34 -13.17
CA ALA A 34 10.30 16.42 -12.64
C ALA A 34 9.48 15.17 -12.94
N LYS A 35 9.58 14.64 -14.17
CA LYS A 35 8.94 13.37 -14.57
C LYS A 35 9.42 12.18 -13.75
N ALA A 36 10.74 12.06 -13.54
CA ALA A 36 11.30 10.93 -12.81
C ALA A 36 10.86 10.98 -11.33
N GLN A 37 10.98 12.14 -10.71
CA GLN A 37 10.66 12.33 -9.30
C GLN A 37 9.16 12.17 -9.03
N ILE A 38 8.28 12.75 -9.87
CA ILE A 38 6.83 12.58 -9.69
C ILE A 38 6.41 11.11 -9.80
N SER A 39 7.05 10.33 -10.68
CA SER A 39 6.76 8.89 -10.82
C SER A 39 7.13 8.13 -9.54
N VAL A 40 8.31 8.39 -8.97
CA VAL A 40 8.74 7.80 -7.68
C VAL A 40 7.75 8.15 -6.56
N LEU A 41 7.27 9.39 -6.53
CA LEU A 41 6.29 9.83 -5.53
C LEU A 41 4.94 9.13 -5.70
N GLN A 42 4.45 8.97 -6.94
CA GLN A 42 3.24 8.21 -7.24
C GLN A 42 3.36 6.76 -6.78
N ASP A 43 4.46 6.08 -7.12
CA ASP A 43 4.71 4.70 -6.71
C ASP A 43 4.77 4.57 -5.19
N THR A 44 5.35 5.56 -4.52
CA THR A 44 5.42 5.60 -3.05
C THR A 44 4.03 5.73 -2.43
N VAL A 45 3.19 6.63 -2.93
CA VAL A 45 1.82 6.79 -2.42
C VAL A 45 1.01 5.52 -2.64
N GLU A 46 1.10 4.94 -3.84
CA GLU A 46 0.38 3.71 -4.17
C GLU A 46 0.82 2.54 -3.28
N ALA A 47 2.12 2.41 -3.01
CA ALA A 47 2.63 1.40 -2.11
C ALA A 47 2.04 1.54 -0.69
N ARG A 48 1.96 2.76 -0.14
CA ARG A 48 1.38 2.99 1.21
C ARG A 48 -0.12 2.72 1.25
N TRP A 49 -0.82 3.11 0.21
CA TRP A 49 -2.24 2.80 0.07
C TRP A 49 -2.48 1.28 -0.01
N THR A 50 -1.74 0.59 -0.88
CA THR A 50 -1.84 -0.86 -1.06
C THR A 50 -1.50 -1.62 0.24
N GLU A 51 -0.51 -1.17 0.99
CA GLU A 51 -0.13 -1.74 2.30
C GLU A 51 -1.34 -1.72 3.27
N MET A 52 -1.99 -0.55 3.40
CA MET A 52 -3.18 -0.37 4.22
C MET A 52 -4.35 -1.25 3.78
N ILE A 53 -4.67 -1.25 2.47
CA ILE A 53 -5.77 -2.04 1.91
C ILE A 53 -5.52 -3.54 2.06
N THR A 54 -4.26 -3.96 1.97
CA THR A 54 -3.86 -5.37 2.16
C THR A 54 -4.06 -5.81 3.60
N SER A 55 -3.60 -5.01 4.56
CA SER A 55 -3.84 -5.25 6.00
C SER A 55 -5.34 -5.38 6.29
N ASP A 56 -6.14 -4.45 5.77
CA ASP A 56 -7.57 -4.46 5.98
C ASP A 56 -8.27 -5.66 5.29
N ASN A 57 -7.84 -6.05 4.09
CA ASN A 57 -8.30 -7.28 3.45
C ASN A 57 -7.96 -8.54 4.27
N ALA A 58 -6.80 -8.57 4.93
CA ALA A 58 -6.41 -9.65 5.81
C ALA A 58 -7.33 -9.73 7.03
N LYS A 59 -7.66 -8.59 7.68
CA LYS A 59 -8.66 -8.54 8.77
C LYS A 59 -9.99 -9.17 8.35
N HIS A 60 -10.50 -8.79 7.19
CA HIS A 60 -11.78 -9.33 6.68
C HIS A 60 -11.73 -10.82 6.41
N SER A 61 -10.58 -11.32 5.93
CA SER A 61 -10.40 -12.75 5.67
C SER A 61 -10.30 -13.55 6.95
N ALA A 62 -9.52 -13.07 7.92
CA ALA A 62 -9.42 -13.67 9.25
C ALA A 62 -10.78 -13.72 9.95
N THR A 63 -11.57 -12.64 9.87
CA THR A 63 -12.95 -12.62 10.40
C THR A 63 -13.83 -13.71 9.76
N ARG A 64 -13.78 -13.88 8.43
CA ARG A 64 -14.52 -14.97 7.77
C ARG A 64 -14.07 -16.34 8.26
N GLN A 65 -12.77 -16.53 8.46
CA GLN A 65 -12.21 -17.80 8.88
C GLN A 65 -12.59 -18.13 10.33
N ILE A 66 -12.53 -17.15 11.25
CA ILE A 66 -13.04 -17.28 12.61
C ILE A 66 -14.51 -17.72 12.59
N ILE A 67 -15.35 -17.03 11.81
CA ILE A 67 -16.78 -17.34 11.75
C ILE A 67 -17.03 -18.77 11.25
N ARG A 68 -16.30 -19.23 10.23
CA ARG A 68 -16.42 -20.62 9.72
C ARG A 68 -16.02 -21.63 10.78
N GLU A 69 -14.88 -21.43 11.41
CA GLU A 69 -14.37 -22.31 12.47
C GLU A 69 -15.34 -22.42 13.65
N LEU A 70 -16.02 -21.31 14.01
CA LEU A 70 -17.00 -21.29 15.09
C LEU A 70 -18.35 -21.95 14.70
N GLN A 71 -18.70 -22.04 13.41
CA GLN A 71 -19.95 -22.66 12.94
C GLN A 71 -20.02 -24.17 13.22
N ASP A 72 -18.84 -24.80 13.23
CA ASP A 72 -18.68 -26.25 13.43
C ASP A 72 -18.58 -26.61 14.92
N GLN A 73 -18.50 -25.62 15.81
CA GLN A 73 -18.39 -25.85 17.25
C GLN A 73 -19.76 -26.02 17.92
N PRO A 74 -19.89 -26.96 18.88
CA PRO A 74 -21.10 -27.13 19.66
C PRO A 74 -21.37 -25.90 20.56
N GLY A 75 -22.65 -25.57 20.73
CA GLY A 75 -23.08 -24.45 21.57
C GLY A 75 -22.99 -23.06 20.93
N THR A 76 -22.55 -22.95 19.67
CA THR A 76 -22.50 -21.67 18.98
C THR A 76 -23.84 -21.25 18.37
N ASP A 77 -24.21 -19.98 18.50
CA ASP A 77 -25.36 -19.40 17.80
C ASP A 77 -25.05 -19.22 16.30
N ARG A 78 -25.54 -20.17 15.49
CA ARG A 78 -25.36 -20.15 14.03
C ARG A 78 -26.05 -18.95 13.37
N THR A 79 -27.16 -18.47 13.91
CA THR A 79 -27.87 -17.31 13.36
C THR A 79 -27.04 -16.05 13.54
N GLN A 80 -26.49 -15.85 14.73
CA GLN A 80 -25.57 -14.74 15.03
C GLN A 80 -24.34 -14.79 14.11
N LEU A 81 -23.71 -15.95 13.96
CA LEU A 81 -22.55 -16.12 13.08
C LEU A 81 -22.86 -15.81 11.60
N GLN A 82 -24.03 -16.22 11.10
CA GLN A 82 -24.45 -15.91 9.74
C GLN A 82 -24.71 -14.41 9.54
N GLN A 83 -25.25 -13.72 10.55
CA GLN A 83 -25.40 -12.26 10.51
C GLN A 83 -24.04 -11.56 10.49
N LEU A 84 -23.08 -11.99 11.33
CA LEU A 84 -21.71 -11.47 11.32
C LEU A 84 -21.01 -11.69 9.98
N LEU A 85 -21.18 -12.86 9.36
CA LEU A 85 -20.60 -13.14 8.06
C LEU A 85 -21.15 -12.19 6.99
N LYS A 86 -22.48 -11.96 6.99
CA LYS A 86 -23.13 -11.02 6.08
C LYS A 86 -22.64 -9.58 6.31
N ALA A 87 -22.51 -9.16 7.57
CA ALA A 87 -22.00 -7.84 7.92
C ALA A 87 -20.55 -7.65 7.43
N ASN A 88 -19.66 -8.60 7.72
CA ASN A 88 -18.27 -8.59 7.26
C ASN A 88 -18.16 -8.54 5.73
N ASN A 89 -19.01 -9.28 5.01
CA ASN A 89 -19.01 -9.26 3.54
C ASN A 89 -19.47 -7.92 2.95
N ARG A 90 -20.29 -7.15 3.66
CA ARG A 90 -20.74 -5.82 3.22
C ARG A 90 -19.67 -4.75 3.39
N LEU A 91 -18.73 -4.93 4.32
CA LEU A 91 -17.70 -3.93 4.62
C LEU A 91 -16.92 -3.51 3.37
N LYS A 92 -16.54 -4.46 2.49
CA LYS A 92 -15.81 -4.11 1.25
C LYS A 92 -16.57 -3.13 0.35
N GLY A 93 -17.90 -3.19 0.32
CA GLY A 93 -18.72 -2.24 -0.46
C GLY A 93 -18.87 -0.86 0.18
N LEU A 94 -18.63 -0.77 1.49
CA LEU A 94 -18.66 0.50 2.24
C LEU A 94 -17.30 1.21 2.22
N ARG A 95 -16.21 0.46 2.01
CA ARG A 95 -14.85 0.99 2.08
C ARG A 95 -14.64 2.11 1.05
N TYR A 96 -14.09 3.22 1.52
CA TYR A 96 -13.63 4.32 0.67
C TYR A 96 -12.40 3.90 -0.17
N ASN A 97 -12.08 4.69 -1.19
CA ASN A 97 -10.87 4.55 -2.01
C ASN A 97 -10.01 5.82 -1.95
N GLN A 98 -8.85 5.85 -2.64
CA GLN A 98 -7.95 7.01 -2.64
C GLN A 98 -8.63 8.31 -3.08
N GLN A 99 -9.73 8.27 -3.83
CA GLN A 99 -10.44 9.45 -4.29
C GLN A 99 -11.59 9.79 -3.33
N THR A 100 -12.39 8.79 -2.96
CA THR A 100 -13.58 9.00 -2.12
C THR A 100 -13.23 9.23 -0.65
N MET A 101 -11.99 8.97 -0.22
CA MET A 101 -11.53 9.32 1.14
C MET A 101 -11.54 10.82 1.41
N GLN A 102 -11.64 11.67 0.38
CA GLN A 102 -11.88 13.11 0.57
C GLN A 102 -13.20 13.39 1.32
N GLU A 103 -14.16 12.46 1.25
CA GLU A 103 -15.43 12.55 1.97
C GLU A 103 -15.27 11.91 3.36
N SER A 104 -14.94 12.71 4.38
CA SER A 104 -14.69 12.21 5.76
C SER A 104 -15.79 11.28 6.28
N ALA A 105 -17.06 11.58 5.96
CA ALA A 105 -18.20 10.75 6.35
C ALA A 105 -18.11 9.29 5.84
N ARG A 106 -17.41 9.04 4.73
CA ARG A 106 -17.17 7.67 4.24
C ARG A 106 -16.12 6.94 5.07
N ILE A 107 -15.10 7.65 5.55
CA ILE A 107 -14.11 7.09 6.47
C ILE A 107 -14.82 6.72 7.77
N ASP A 108 -15.58 7.64 8.35
CA ASP A 108 -16.30 7.42 9.61
C ASP A 108 -17.31 6.27 9.51
N ALA A 109 -18.09 6.22 8.43
CA ALA A 109 -19.06 5.16 8.20
C ALA A 109 -18.38 3.79 8.05
N TYR A 110 -17.23 3.75 7.37
CA TYR A 110 -16.47 2.51 7.22
C TYR A 110 -15.88 2.04 8.55
N ASP A 111 -15.23 2.94 9.29
CA ASP A 111 -14.57 2.65 10.56
C ASP A 111 -15.59 2.18 11.61
N ALA A 112 -16.73 2.87 11.73
CA ALA A 112 -17.81 2.47 12.63
C ALA A 112 -18.38 1.09 12.27
N ALA A 113 -18.55 0.80 10.98
CA ALA A 113 -19.04 -0.51 10.53
C ALA A 113 -18.03 -1.62 10.81
N GLN A 114 -16.73 -1.37 10.57
CA GLN A 114 -15.66 -2.33 10.85
C GLN A 114 -15.55 -2.61 12.35
N ASP A 115 -15.47 -1.57 13.18
CA ASP A 115 -15.38 -1.69 14.64
C ASP A 115 -16.58 -2.45 15.21
N SER A 116 -17.80 -2.17 14.73
CA SER A 116 -19.01 -2.91 15.12
C SER A 116 -18.90 -4.41 14.82
N VAL A 117 -18.42 -4.78 13.62
CA VAL A 117 -18.19 -6.18 13.25
C VAL A 117 -17.12 -6.81 14.12
N LEU A 118 -15.98 -6.14 14.32
CA LEU A 118 -14.86 -6.69 15.09
C LEU A 118 -15.21 -6.91 16.56
N ARG A 119 -15.88 -5.96 17.21
CA ARG A 119 -16.35 -6.13 18.59
C ARG A 119 -17.27 -7.34 18.73
N ALA A 120 -18.23 -7.49 17.82
CA ALA A 120 -19.15 -8.62 17.87
C ALA A 120 -18.46 -9.96 17.57
N VAL A 121 -17.44 -9.97 16.71
CA VAL A 121 -16.59 -11.15 16.47
C VAL A 121 -15.78 -11.51 17.73
N TYR A 122 -15.22 -10.53 18.43
CA TYR A 122 -14.45 -10.78 19.65
C TYR A 122 -15.31 -11.38 20.76
N THR A 123 -16.56 -10.95 20.92
CA THR A 123 -17.50 -11.55 21.88
C THR A 123 -17.71 -13.05 21.66
N VAL A 124 -17.71 -13.51 20.40
CA VAL A 124 -17.91 -14.94 20.09
C VAL A 124 -16.60 -15.73 19.98
N ALA A 125 -15.47 -15.05 19.73
CA ALA A 125 -14.15 -15.64 19.57
C ALA A 125 -13.38 -15.78 20.89
N LEU A 126 -13.68 -14.96 21.90
CA LEU A 126 -12.99 -14.92 23.21
C LEU A 126 -13.96 -15.16 24.40
N PRO A 127 -14.70 -16.29 24.47
CA PRO A 127 -15.60 -16.49 25.60
C PRO A 127 -14.85 -16.77 26.91
N GLU A 128 -15.43 -16.29 28.02
CA GLU A 128 -14.88 -16.43 29.37
C GLU A 128 -14.79 -17.88 29.88
N ALA A 129 -15.56 -18.81 29.29
CA ALA A 129 -15.58 -20.22 29.66
C ALA A 129 -15.41 -21.12 28.42
N GLY A 130 -14.23 -21.74 28.29
CA GLY A 130 -13.90 -22.75 27.28
C GLY A 130 -12.76 -22.33 26.35
N GLN A 131 -11.85 -23.27 26.08
CA GLN A 131 -10.78 -23.06 25.09
C GLN A 131 -11.35 -23.17 23.67
N LYS A 132 -11.33 -22.06 22.92
CA LYS A 132 -11.47 -22.08 21.46
C LYS A 132 -10.22 -22.68 20.83
N SER A 133 -10.33 -23.13 19.58
CA SER A 133 -9.18 -23.68 18.85
C SER A 133 -8.05 -22.65 18.75
N GLU A 134 -6.80 -23.12 18.76
CA GLU A 134 -5.62 -22.27 18.63
C GLU A 134 -5.70 -21.38 17.38
N LEU A 135 -6.31 -21.88 16.32
CA LEU A 135 -6.59 -21.12 15.10
C LEU A 135 -7.43 -19.87 15.36
N VAL A 136 -8.56 -19.98 16.09
CA VAL A 136 -9.41 -18.82 16.42
C VAL A 136 -8.64 -17.79 17.23
N ARG A 137 -7.85 -18.25 18.20
CA ARG A 137 -7.01 -17.37 19.03
C ARG A 137 -5.99 -16.61 18.18
N ASN A 138 -5.19 -17.31 17.38
CA ASN A 138 -4.15 -16.71 16.54
C ASN A 138 -4.75 -15.72 15.51
N LEU A 139 -5.90 -16.06 14.91
CA LEU A 139 -6.60 -15.15 14.00
C LEU A 139 -7.11 -13.91 14.73
N THR A 140 -7.64 -14.07 15.94
CA THR A 140 -8.15 -12.95 16.75
C THR A 140 -7.02 -11.98 17.14
N GLU A 141 -5.91 -12.52 17.64
CA GLU A 141 -4.70 -11.75 17.96
C GLU A 141 -4.15 -11.02 16.72
N GLY A 142 -4.11 -11.70 15.56
CA GLY A 142 -3.67 -11.10 14.30
C GLY A 142 -4.58 -9.97 13.80
N ILE A 143 -5.90 -10.09 13.97
CA ILE A 143 -6.83 -8.99 13.68
C ILE A 143 -6.56 -7.82 14.61
N GLN A 144 -6.42 -8.04 15.93
CA GLN A 144 -6.18 -6.98 16.91
C GLN A 144 -4.90 -6.20 16.59
N GLN A 145 -3.81 -6.90 16.25
CA GLN A 145 -2.55 -6.28 15.85
C GLN A 145 -2.72 -5.43 14.59
N SER A 146 -3.40 -5.97 13.57
CA SER A 146 -3.64 -5.26 12.32
C SER A 146 -4.58 -4.06 12.47
N ASP A 147 -5.50 -4.12 13.43
CA ASP A 147 -6.44 -3.04 13.75
C ASP A 147 -5.75 -1.87 14.45
N ALA A 148 -4.84 -2.18 15.38
CA ALA A 148 -4.01 -1.17 16.05
C ALA A 148 -3.12 -0.37 15.08
N GLU A 149 -2.74 -0.95 13.94
CA GLU A 149 -1.89 -0.32 12.93
C GLU A 149 -2.64 0.64 11.97
N VAL A 150 -3.99 0.67 11.98
CA VAL A 150 -4.78 1.45 11.00
C VAL A 150 -4.36 2.92 10.97
N VAL A 151 -4.21 3.55 12.13
CA VAL A 151 -3.78 4.95 12.23
C VAL A 151 -2.37 5.14 11.68
N ALA A 152 -1.46 4.20 11.96
CA ALA A 152 -0.09 4.26 11.48
C ALA A 152 -0.02 4.15 9.95
N PHE A 153 -0.83 3.27 9.32
CA PHE A 153 -0.95 3.20 7.87
C PHE A 153 -1.43 4.52 7.27
N ARG A 154 -2.48 5.14 7.85
CA ARG A 154 -3.02 6.43 7.40
C ARG A 154 -1.98 7.54 7.47
N VAL A 155 -1.22 7.62 8.57
CA VAL A 155 -0.12 8.59 8.71
C VAL A 155 0.97 8.37 7.66
N ARG A 156 1.33 7.12 7.35
CA ARG A 156 2.33 6.82 6.30
C ARG A 156 1.82 7.21 4.91
N TYR A 157 0.55 6.96 4.63
CA TYR A 157 -0.09 7.42 3.40
C TYR A 157 -0.11 8.94 3.31
N ASP A 158 -0.58 9.64 4.35
CA ASP A 158 -0.66 11.12 4.37
C ASP A 158 0.71 11.76 4.15
N LYS A 159 1.75 11.24 4.80
CA LYS A 159 3.13 11.72 4.58
C LYS A 159 3.59 11.55 3.14
N ALA A 160 3.25 10.44 2.48
CA ALA A 160 3.60 10.21 1.09
C ALA A 160 2.79 11.12 0.15
N ALA A 161 1.48 11.23 0.39
CA ALA A 161 0.56 12.04 -0.41
C ALA A 161 0.89 13.53 -0.28
N GLN A 162 1.23 14.02 0.92
CA GLN A 162 1.68 15.39 1.13
C GLN A 162 2.93 15.69 0.30
N ARG A 163 3.96 14.81 0.32
CA ARG A 163 5.17 14.99 -0.50
C ARG A 163 4.86 15.03 -1.99
N PHE A 164 3.94 14.18 -2.46
CA PHE A 164 3.46 14.21 -3.84
C PHE A 164 2.74 15.52 -4.17
N ASN A 165 1.85 15.98 -3.30
CA ASN A 165 1.09 17.23 -3.47
C ASN A 165 1.99 18.46 -3.48
N ASP A 166 2.95 18.53 -2.55
CA ASP A 166 3.93 19.61 -2.47
C ASP A 166 4.79 19.66 -3.72
N TYR A 167 5.24 18.50 -4.21
CA TYR A 167 6.03 18.40 -5.43
C TYR A 167 5.24 18.83 -6.68
N LEU A 168 3.97 18.40 -6.77
CA LEU A 168 3.07 18.78 -7.85
C LEU A 168 2.87 20.29 -7.90
N GLN A 169 2.74 20.95 -6.75
CA GLN A 169 2.60 22.40 -6.65
C GLN A 169 3.90 23.11 -7.04
N LEU A 170 5.04 22.65 -6.53
CA LEU A 170 6.34 23.29 -6.77
C LEU A 170 6.79 23.20 -8.23
N HIS A 171 6.54 22.07 -8.89
CA HIS A 171 7.00 21.79 -10.26
C HIS A 171 5.88 21.83 -11.31
N GLN A 172 4.84 22.64 -11.05
CA GLN A 172 3.67 22.69 -11.93
C GLN A 172 4.03 23.11 -13.36
N ALA A 173 4.98 24.03 -13.53
CA ALA A 173 5.38 24.53 -14.85
C ALA A 173 6.05 23.43 -15.69
N GLU A 174 7.02 22.74 -15.10
CA GLU A 174 7.76 21.65 -15.70
C GLU A 174 6.83 20.48 -16.04
N LEU A 175 5.92 20.13 -15.12
CA LEU A 175 4.94 19.08 -15.35
C LEU A 175 3.90 19.46 -16.41
N SER A 176 3.59 20.75 -16.57
CA SER A 176 2.71 21.26 -17.63
C SER A 176 3.38 21.21 -19.00
N GLU A 177 4.68 21.51 -19.07
CA GLU A 177 5.49 21.40 -20.31
C GLU A 177 5.54 19.96 -20.83
N LEU A 178 5.61 18.97 -19.94
CA LEU A 178 5.52 17.55 -20.30
C LEU A 178 4.17 17.17 -20.93
N GLY A 179 3.11 17.95 -20.68
CA GLY A 179 1.78 17.74 -21.23
C GLY A 179 1.12 16.40 -20.87
N GLY A 180 0.13 16.00 -21.67
CA GLY A 180 -0.50 14.68 -21.58
C GLY A 180 -1.11 14.36 -20.20
N LYS A 181 -0.63 13.29 -19.58
CA LYS A 181 -1.07 12.87 -18.23
C LYS A 181 -0.46 13.70 -17.10
N TYR A 182 0.71 14.32 -17.33
CA TYR A 182 1.45 15.07 -16.31
C TYR A 182 0.79 16.42 -16.02
N ALA A 183 0.31 17.10 -17.05
CA ALA A 183 -0.48 18.34 -16.92
C ALA A 183 -1.86 18.14 -16.27
N LYS A 184 -2.31 16.89 -16.08
CA LYS A 184 -3.62 16.54 -15.50
C LYS A 184 -3.53 15.97 -14.09
N LEU A 185 -2.32 15.91 -13.52
CA LEU A 185 -2.13 15.45 -12.15
C LEU A 185 -2.84 16.40 -11.19
N LYS A 186 -3.51 15.81 -10.20
CA LYS A 186 -4.24 16.53 -9.16
C LYS A 186 -3.66 16.14 -7.80
N PRO A 187 -3.74 17.03 -6.81
CA PRO A 187 -3.46 16.67 -5.43
C PRO A 187 -4.30 15.47 -4.99
N LEU A 188 -3.69 14.58 -4.23
CA LEU A 188 -4.34 13.44 -3.59
C LEU A 188 -4.96 13.88 -2.26
N PRO A 189 -6.14 13.36 -1.88
CA PRO A 189 -6.72 13.66 -0.59
C PRO A 189 -5.92 12.99 0.53
N LEU A 190 -6.04 13.57 1.73
CA LEU A 190 -5.40 13.13 2.97
C LEU A 190 -6.47 12.64 3.95
N PHE A 191 -6.07 11.76 4.87
CA PHE A 191 -6.93 11.34 5.99
C PHE A 191 -7.11 12.47 7.00
N THR A 192 -6.06 13.27 7.20
CA THR A 192 -6.10 14.44 8.06
C THR A 192 -6.81 15.60 7.36
N ILE A 193 -7.76 16.23 8.06
CA ILE A 193 -8.32 17.51 7.62
C ILE A 193 -7.22 18.56 7.81
N GLN A 194 -6.71 19.11 6.71
CA GLN A 194 -5.86 20.30 6.77
C GLN A 194 -6.71 21.46 7.32
N GLN A 195 -6.30 22.03 8.46
CA GLN A 195 -6.92 23.21 9.05
C GLN A 195 -6.58 24.47 8.26
#